data_AF-A0A2H5PUA5-F1
#
_entry.id   AF-A0A2H5PUA5-F1
#
_cell.length_a   1.000
_cell.length_b   1.000
_cell.length_c   1.000
_cell.angle_alpha   90.00
_cell.angle_beta   90.00
_cell.angle_gamma   90.00
#
_symmetry.space_group_name_H-M   'P 1'
#
loop_
_entity.id
_entity.type
_entity.pdbx_description
1 polymer ?
#
loop_
_entity_poly.entity_id
_entity_poly.type
_entity_poly.pdbx_seq_one_letter_code
_entity_poly.pdbx_strand_id
1 'polypeptide(L)' 'MKFSSYGYKRGLQSVAKGELDSVFAIMRPPSHHAGQGEAMGFCLFNNVAIAARTGDKQNFDS' A
#
# COMPACT_ATOMS: atom_id res chain seq x y z
N MET A 1 7.05 5.92 9.05
CA MET A 1 6.77 4.97 7.94
C MET A 1 5.36 4.39 7.93
N LYS A 2 4.84 3.85 9.05
CA LYS A 2 3.45 3.35 9.14
C LYS A 2 2.38 4.34 8.65
N PHE A 3 2.60 5.65 8.86
CA PHE A 3 1.72 6.71 8.36
C PHE A 3 1.64 6.79 6.82
N SER A 4 2.76 6.58 6.12
CA SER A 4 2.81 6.65 4.66
C SER A 4 2.04 5.49 4.01
N SER A 5 2.18 4.28 4.58
CA SER A 5 1.38 3.12 4.16
C SER A 5 -0.11 3.28 4.45
N TYR A 6 -0.50 4.00 5.51
CA TYR A 6 -1.90 4.21 5.86
C TYR A 6 -2.61 5.16 4.90
N GLY A 7 -1.97 6.29 4.54
CA GLY A 7 -2.50 7.22 3.54
C GLY A 7 -2.68 6.56 2.17
N TYR A 8 -1.70 5.77 1.75
CA TYR A 8 -1.80 4.99 0.50
C TYR A 8 -2.95 3.98 0.52
N LYS A 9 -3.10 3.21 1.60
CA LYS A 9 -4.22 2.26 1.74
C LYS A 9 -5.57 2.95 1.64
N ARG A 10 -5.76 4.10 2.30
CA ARG A 10 -7.03 4.84 2.24
C ARG A 10 -7.35 5.35 0.83
N GLY A 11 -6.38 5.95 0.15
CA GLY A 11 -6.62 6.43 -1.21
C GLY A 11 -6.89 5.29 -2.19
N LEU A 12 -6.21 4.14 -2.03
CA LEU A 12 -6.53 2.91 -2.78
C LEU A 12 -7.95 2.42 -2.51
N GLN A 13 -8.40 2.45 -1.25
CA GLN A 13 -9.77 2.08 -0.90
C GLN A 13 -10.79 3.00 -1.55
N SER A 14 -10.56 4.31 -1.55
CA SER A 14 -11.47 5.27 -2.20
C SER A 14 -11.53 5.07 -3.72
N VAL A 15 -10.40 4.77 -4.37
CA VAL A 15 -10.41 4.40 -5.81
C VAL A 15 -11.16 3.08 -6.04
N ALA A 16 -10.92 2.06 -5.20
CA ALA A 16 -11.60 0.77 -5.31
C ALA A 16 -13.12 0.86 -5.06
N LYS A 17 -13.58 1.83 -4.25
CA LYS A 17 -14.99 2.12 -4.00
C LYS A 17 -15.63 3.02 -5.07
N GLY A 18 -14.85 3.54 -6.02
CA GLY A 18 -15.33 4.52 -7.02
C GLY A 18 -15.57 5.92 -6.44
N GLU A 19 -15.05 6.23 -5.25
CA GLU A 19 -15.11 7.56 -4.63
C GLU A 19 -14.09 8.52 -5.25
N LEU A 20 -13.02 7.98 -5.86
CA LEU A 20 -11.98 8.71 -6.58
C LEU A 20 -11.64 7.98 -7.88
N ASP A 21 -11.30 8.73 -8.92
CA ASP A 21 -10.86 8.13 -10.20
C ASP A 21 -9.42 7.58 -10.12
N SER A 22 -8.57 8.20 -9.31
CA SER A 22 -7.17 7.80 -9.14
C SER A 22 -6.56 8.33 -7.84
N VAL A 23 -5.47 7.70 -7.40
CA VAL A 23 -4.68 8.12 -6.24
C VAL A 23 -3.20 8.09 -6.59
N PHE A 24 -2.47 9.10 -6.14
CA PHE A 24 -1.01 9.12 -6.18
C PHE A 24 -0.43 9.19 -4.77
N ALA A 25 0.57 8.37 -4.47
CA ALA A 25 1.17 8.29 -3.14
C ALA A 25 2.66 8.58 -3.19
N ILE A 26 3.05 9.72 -2.61
CA ILE A 26 4.45 10.07 -2.40
C ILE A 26 4.90 9.40 -1.10
N MET A 27 5.63 8.29 -1.23
CA MET A 27 6.05 7.49 -0.08
C MET A 27 7.56 7.46 0.06
N ARG A 28 8.01 7.53 1.32
CA ARG A 28 9.39 7.22 1.69
C ARG A 28 9.44 6.30 2.90
N PRO A 29 10.42 5.40 2.92
CA PRO A 29 11.36 5.02 1.86
C PRO A 29 10.65 4.26 0.71
N PRO A 30 11.32 4.00 -0.42
CA PRO A 30 10.73 3.24 -1.54
C PRO A 30 10.24 1.85 -1.08
N SER A 31 9.43 1.18 -1.90
CA SER A 31 8.75 -0.07 -1.49
C SER A 31 8.93 -1.27 -2.41
N HIS A 32 9.29 -1.08 -3.68
CA HIS A 32 9.24 -2.14 -4.69
C HIS A 32 10.35 -3.19 -4.63
N HIS A 33 11.45 -2.96 -3.90
CA HIS A 33 12.54 -3.94 -3.76
C HIS A 33 12.41 -4.80 -2.50
N ALA A 34 11.44 -4.53 -1.62
CA ALA A 34 11.21 -5.35 -0.43
C ALA A 34 10.61 -6.71 -0.84
N GLY A 35 11.33 -7.78 -0.54
CA GLY A 35 10.89 -9.15 -0.76
C GLY A 35 10.01 -9.67 0.38
N GLN A 36 9.58 -10.93 0.29
CA GLN A 36 8.84 -11.57 1.37
C GLN A 36 9.78 -11.86 2.54
N GLY A 37 9.64 -11.11 3.64
CA GLY A 37 10.44 -11.29 4.86
C GLY A 37 11.80 -10.60 4.85
N GLU A 38 12.14 -9.87 3.79
CA GLU A 38 13.45 -9.23 3.65
C GLU A 38 13.36 -7.79 3.12
N ALA A 39 14.07 -6.89 3.79
CA ALA A 39 14.23 -5.51 3.40
C ALA A 39 15.47 -5.35 2.52
N MET A 40 15.33 -4.75 1.33
CA MET A 40 16.43 -4.58 0.37
C MET A 40 16.37 -3.22 -0.32
N GLY A 41 17.53 -2.65 -0.69
CA GLY A 41 17.61 -1.43 -1.50
C GLY A 41 16.80 -0.26 -0.92
N PHE A 42 16.92 -0.02 0.39
CA PHE A 42 16.15 0.95 1.18
C PHE A 42 14.64 0.66 1.29
N CYS A 43 14.13 -0.39 0.64
CA CYS A 43 12.73 -0.78 0.73
C CYS A 43 12.50 -1.66 1.95
N LEU A 44 11.73 -1.16 2.91
CA LEU A 44 11.41 -1.89 4.15
C LEU A 44 10.09 -2.68 4.06
N PHE A 45 9.14 -2.23 3.25
CA PHE A 45 7.85 -2.89 3.04
C PHE A 45 7.42 -2.75 1.58
N ASN A 46 6.83 -3.80 1.01
CA ASN A 46 6.25 -3.76 -0.32
C ASN A 46 4.78 -3.35 -0.27
N ASN A 47 4.53 -2.04 -0.30
CA ASN A 47 3.19 -1.47 -0.21
C ASN A 47 2.28 -1.95 -1.35
N VAL A 48 2.82 -2.18 -2.55
CA VAL A 48 2.06 -2.69 -3.71
C VAL A 48 1.62 -4.14 -3.46
N ALA A 49 2.52 -5.02 -3.04
CA ALA A 49 2.19 -6.40 -2.74
C ALA A 49 1.22 -6.52 -1.54
N ILE A 50 1.39 -5.67 -0.53
CA ILE A 50 0.43 -5.56 0.59
C ILE A 50 -0.94 -5.16 0.05
N ALA A 51 -1.02 -4.09 -0.74
CA ALA A 51 -2.28 -3.61 -1.32
C ALA A 51 -2.98 -4.67 -2.17
N ALA A 52 -2.26 -5.35 -3.07
CA ALA A 52 -2.81 -6.41 -3.91
C ALA A 52 -3.39 -7.55 -3.06
N ARG A 53 -2.61 -8.05 -2.08
CA ARG A 53 -3.08 -9.08 -1.15
C ARG A 53 -4.27 -8.65 -0.29
N THR A 54 -4.36 -7.36 0.04
CA THR A 54 -5.49 -6.80 0.78
C THR A 54 -6.71 -6.50 -0.11
N GLY A 55 -6.52 -6.16 -1.38
CA GLY A 55 -7.62 -5.93 -2.33
C GLY A 55 -8.46 -7.18 -2.58
N ASP A 56 -7.81 -8.35 -2.62
CA ASP A 56 -8.47 -9.66 -2.81
C ASP A 56 -9.25 -10.16 -1.57
N LYS A 57 -8.95 -9.63 -0.38
CA LYS A 57 -9.67 -9.98 0.84
C LYS A 57 -10.55 -8.79 1.23
N GLN A 58 -11.72 -8.62 0.60
CA GLN A 58 -12.73 -7.72 1.15
C GLN A 58 -13.11 -8.16 2.58
N ASN A 59 -12.44 -7.60 3.58
CA ASN A 59 -12.74 -7.61 5.03
C ASN A 59 -11.61 -6.84 5.74
N PHE A 60 -11.44 -5.56 5.41
CA PHE A 60 -10.39 -4.71 5.98
C PHE A 60 -10.90 -3.88 7.17
N ASP A 61 -11.09 -4.62 8.26
CA ASP A 61 -11.12 -4.22 9.68
C ASP A 61 -12.17 -3.20 10.13
N SER A 62 -13.14 -3.74 10.89
CA SER A 62 -13.82 -3.08 12.00
C SER A 62 -12.85 -2.52 13.03
#